data_AF-A0A2E7WCJ1-F1
#
_entry.id   AF-A0A2E7WCJ1-F1
#
_cell.length_a   1.000
_cell.length_b   1.000
_cell.length_c   1.000
_cell.angle_alpha   90.00
_cell.angle_beta   90.00
_cell.angle_gamma   90.00
#
_symmetry.space_group_name_H-M   'P 1'
#
loop_
_entity.id
_entity.type
_entity.pdbx_description
1 polymer ?
#
loop_
_entity_poly.entity_id
_entity_poly.type
_entity_poly.pdbx_seq_one_letter_code
_entity_poly.pdbx_strand_id
1 'polypeptide(L)'
;MNNSNEIENILNEAIDFVEENINWKLTEHDLLQFISGKLEQNNFEVSNKNIVLFDHKEDENHSIDPEKSKVIRKKGELYIRIIYKFNETFKEKTIEKKIILKL
;
A
#
# COMPACT_ATOMS: atom_id res chain seq x y z
N MET A 1 5.73 20.44 8.60
CA MET A 1 5.97 18.99 8.67
C MET A 1 6.56 18.54 7.34
N ASN A 2 7.50 17.58 7.36
CA ASN A 2 8.05 17.03 6.11
C ASN A 2 7.13 15.89 5.67
N ASN A 3 6.20 16.18 4.77
CA ASN A 3 5.16 15.24 4.32
C ASN A 3 5.75 13.93 3.76
N SER A 4 7.01 13.93 3.32
CA SER A 4 7.72 12.70 2.91
C SER A 4 7.91 11.73 4.07
N ASN A 5 8.22 12.24 5.27
CA ASN A 5 8.45 11.42 6.46
C ASN A 5 7.15 10.77 6.95
N GLU A 6 6.01 11.44 6.78
CA GLU A 6 4.70 10.90 7.17
C GLU A 6 4.30 9.72 6.29
N ILE A 7 4.47 9.84 4.98
CA ILE A 7 4.19 8.74 4.04
C ILE A 7 5.13 7.56 4.29
N GLU A 8 6.43 7.82 4.53
CA GLU A 8 7.38 6.76 4.90
C GLU A 8 6.99 6.05 6.19
N ASN A 9 6.53 6.80 7.21
CA ASN A 9 6.03 6.22 8.46
C ASN A 9 4.80 5.33 8.22
N ILE A 10 3.83 5.79 7.43
CA ILE A 10 2.65 4.99 7.06
C ILE A 10 3.07 3.69 6.36
N LEU A 11 4.06 3.76 5.45
CA LEU A 11 4.59 2.58 4.77
C LEU A 11 5.40 1.66 5.68
N ASN A 12 5.90 2.13 6.81
CA ASN A 12 6.53 1.29 7.83
C ASN A 12 5.46 0.64 8.71
N GLU A 13 4.46 1.39 9.17
CA GLU A 13 3.30 0.83 9.88
C GLU A 13 2.57 -0.22 9.04
N ALA A 14 2.51 -0.05 7.72
CA ALA A 14 1.95 -1.03 6.79
C ALA A 14 2.75 -2.35 6.77
N ILE A 15 4.08 -2.28 6.93
CA ILE A 15 4.92 -3.48 7.03
C ILE A 15 4.64 -4.17 8.37
N ASP A 16 4.64 -3.43 9.48
CA ASP A 16 4.32 -3.97 10.80
C ASP A 16 2.94 -4.65 10.81
N PHE A 17 1.94 -4.02 10.19
CA PHE A 17 0.61 -4.60 10.02
C PHE A 17 0.62 -5.91 9.24
N VAL A 18 1.42 -6.01 8.16
CA VAL A 18 1.62 -7.27 7.43
C VAL A 18 2.22 -8.33 8.34
N GLU A 19 3.29 -8.00 9.08
CA GLU A 19 3.98 -8.95 9.96
C GLU A 19 3.07 -9.50 11.06
N GLU A 20 2.31 -8.63 11.71
CA GLU A 20 1.36 -8.98 12.77
C GLU A 20 0.20 -9.87 12.25
N ASN A 21 -0.26 -9.61 11.03
CA ASN A 21 -1.48 -10.22 10.47
C ASN A 21 -1.22 -11.30 9.42
N ILE A 22 0.03 -11.65 9.14
CA ILE A 22 0.39 -12.58 8.05
C ILE A 22 -0.26 -13.98 8.19
N ASN A 23 -0.59 -14.39 9.42
CA ASN A 23 -1.23 -15.68 9.68
C ASN A 23 -2.76 -15.65 9.46
N TRP A 24 -3.37 -14.47 9.31
CA TRP A 24 -4.83 -14.26 9.26
C TRP A 24 -5.39 -14.13 7.83
N LYS A 25 -4.64 -14.60 6.82
CA LYS A 25 -5.00 -14.51 5.39
C LYS A 25 -5.19 -13.06 4.89
N LEU A 26 -4.33 -12.14 5.34
CA LEU A 26 -4.29 -10.76 4.86
C LEU A 26 -4.16 -10.71 3.33
N THR A 27 -5.00 -9.91 2.67
CA THR A 27 -4.99 -9.72 1.20
C THR A 27 -4.33 -8.41 0.78
N GLU A 28 -4.00 -8.30 -0.51
CA GLU A 28 -3.57 -7.04 -1.15
C GLU A 28 -4.55 -5.89 -0.88
N HIS A 29 -5.85 -6.17 -1.01
CA HIS A 29 -6.90 -5.19 -0.78
C HIS A 29 -6.98 -4.75 0.69
N ASP A 30 -6.86 -5.68 1.65
CA ASP A 30 -6.87 -5.33 3.08
C ASP A 30 -5.72 -4.39 3.44
N LEU A 31 -4.52 -4.67 2.91
CA LEU A 31 -3.37 -3.81 3.09
C LEU A 31 -3.56 -2.45 2.41
N LEU A 32 -4.14 -2.42 1.21
CA LEU A 32 -4.46 -1.16 0.53
C LEU A 32 -5.46 -0.32 1.33
N GLN A 33 -6.49 -0.94 1.90
CA GLN A 33 -7.46 -0.26 2.76
C GLN A 33 -6.80 0.30 4.02
N PHE A 34 -5.93 -0.48 4.67
CA PHE A 34 -5.17 -0.02 5.82
C PHE A 34 -4.35 1.23 5.50
N ILE A 35 -3.56 1.19 4.41
CA ILE A 35 -2.74 2.33 3.96
C ILE A 35 -3.63 3.53 3.62
N SER A 36 -4.73 3.31 2.89
CA SER A 36 -5.66 4.37 2.48
C SER A 36 -6.28 5.07 3.69
N GLY A 37 -6.74 4.32 4.69
CA GLY A 37 -7.28 4.89 5.92
C GLY A 37 -6.25 5.71 6.69
N LYS A 38 -4.99 5.28 6.72
CA LYS A 38 -3.89 6.05 7.35
C LYS A 38 -3.61 7.35 6.60
N LEU A 39 -3.65 7.33 5.28
CA LEU A 39 -3.47 8.53 4.45
C LEU A 39 -4.59 9.54 4.70
N GLU A 40 -5.85 9.10 4.72
CA GLU A 40 -7.01 9.95 4.99
C GLU A 40 -6.95 10.57 6.40
N GLN A 41 -6.56 9.79 7.41
CA GLN A 41 -6.35 10.28 8.79
C GLN A 41 -5.30 11.39 8.89
N ASN A 42 -4.33 11.39 7.97
CA ASN A 42 -3.26 12.40 7.91
C ASN A 42 -3.56 13.51 6.87
N ASN A 43 -4.82 13.67 6.45
CA ASN A 43 -5.27 14.70 5.50
C ASN A 43 -4.65 14.61 4.10
N PHE A 44 -4.31 13.40 3.65
CA PHE A 44 -3.95 13.14 2.25
C PHE A 44 -5.17 12.71 1.45
N GLU A 45 -5.32 13.25 0.25
CA GLU A 45 -6.31 12.77 -0.73
C GLU A 45 -5.75 11.52 -1.41
N VAL A 46 -6.47 10.41 -1.29
CA VAL A 46 -6.07 9.09 -1.79
C VAL A 46 -6.57 8.88 -3.21
N SER A 47 -5.67 8.52 -4.13
CA SER A 47 -6.06 8.18 -5.50
C SER A 47 -6.63 6.75 -5.60
N ASN A 48 -7.65 6.57 -6.42
CA ASN A 48 -8.16 5.25 -6.83
C ASN A 48 -7.16 4.44 -7.69
N LYS A 49 -6.02 5.04 -8.07
CA LYS A 49 -4.93 4.39 -8.79
C LYS A 49 -3.89 3.74 -7.86
N ASN A 50 -4.10 3.83 -6.55
CA ASN A 50 -3.22 3.23 -5.55
C ASN A 50 -3.30 1.72 -5.62
N ILE A 51 -2.14 1.08 -5.53
CA ILE A 51 -2.03 -0.36 -5.67
C ILE A 51 -1.09 -1.00 -4.65
N VAL A 52 -1.49 -2.17 -4.19
CA VAL A 52 -0.71 -3.15 -3.45
C VAL A 52 -0.75 -4.44 -4.27
N LEU A 53 0.42 -5.03 -4.53
CA LEU A 53 0.57 -6.21 -5.35
C LEU A 53 1.53 -7.19 -4.68
N PHE A 54 1.16 -8.45 -4.62
CA PHE A 54 1.94 -9.54 -4.04
C PHE A 54 2.29 -10.58 -5.11
N ASP A 55 3.58 -10.84 -5.30
CA ASP A 55 4.11 -11.73 -6.34
C ASP A 55 3.43 -11.51 -7.71
N HIS A 56 3.38 -10.24 -8.13
CA HIS A 56 2.79 -9.81 -9.39
C HIS A 56 3.77 -10.01 -10.57
N LYS A 57 3.24 -10.22 -11.78
CA LYS A 57 3.99 -10.15 -13.04
C LYS A 57 3.54 -8.90 -13.83
N GLU A 58 4.50 -8.23 -14.45
CA GLU A 58 4.36 -6.89 -15.08
C GLU A 58 3.28 -6.77 -16.19
N ASP A 59 2.79 -7.88 -16.75
CA ASP A 59 1.84 -7.89 -17.89
C ASP A 59 0.34 -7.82 -17.49
N GLU A 60 0.03 -7.79 -16.20
CA GLU A 60 -1.36 -7.79 -15.74
C GLU A 60 -1.84 -6.34 -15.51
N ASN A 61 -2.83 -5.89 -16.29
CA ASN A 61 -3.57 -4.64 -16.03
C ASN A 61 -4.29 -4.77 -14.67
N HIS A 62 -3.61 -4.38 -13.60
CA HIS A 62 -4.11 -4.55 -12.24
C HIS A 62 -5.03 -3.40 -11.84
N SER A 63 -6.32 -3.70 -11.82
CA SER A 63 -7.27 -3.05 -10.92
C SER A 63 -7.40 -3.93 -9.69
N ILE A 64 -7.24 -3.37 -8.49
CA ILE A 64 -7.38 -4.13 -7.24
C ILE A 64 -8.86 -4.32 -6.98
N ASP A 65 -9.34 -5.44 -7.48
CA ASP A 65 -10.65 -5.98 -7.18
C ASP A 65 -10.53 -6.80 -5.89
N PRO A 66 -11.35 -6.51 -4.85
CA PRO A 66 -11.36 -7.31 -3.63
C PRO A 66 -11.50 -8.80 -3.90
N GLU A 67 -12.28 -9.19 -4.93
CA GLU A 67 -12.53 -10.59 -5.27
C GLU A 67 -11.35 -11.28 -5.97
N LYS A 68 -10.41 -10.50 -6.52
CA LYS A 68 -9.23 -11.01 -7.24
C LYS A 68 -7.92 -10.78 -6.48
N SER A 69 -8.00 -10.18 -5.29
CA SER A 69 -6.85 -9.85 -4.47
C SER A 69 -6.13 -11.10 -3.98
N LYS A 70 -4.81 -11.14 -4.16
CA LYS A 70 -3.99 -12.23 -3.66
C LYS A 70 -3.83 -12.13 -2.15
N VAL A 71 -3.73 -13.29 -1.51
CA VAL A 71 -3.37 -13.40 -0.10
C VAL A 71 -1.87 -13.22 0.04
N ILE A 72 -1.44 -12.23 0.83
CA ILE A 72 -0.04 -11.96 1.15
C ILE A 72 0.52 -13.12 1.97
N ARG A 73 1.70 -13.60 1.60
CA ARG A 73 2.37 -14.74 2.26
C ARG A 73 3.66 -14.32 2.93
N LYS A 74 4.14 -15.14 3.86
CA LYS A 74 5.38 -14.92 4.63
C LYS A 74 6.63 -14.73 3.76
N LYS A 75 6.60 -15.27 2.55
CA LYS A 75 7.68 -15.18 1.57
C LYS A 75 7.11 -14.75 0.23
N GLY A 76 7.69 -13.72 -0.37
CA GLY A 76 7.31 -13.17 -1.66
C GLY A 76 7.73 -11.71 -1.79
N GLU A 77 7.48 -11.13 -2.96
CA GLU A 77 7.65 -9.70 -3.21
C GLU A 77 6.32 -8.97 -3.02
N LEU A 78 6.36 -7.91 -2.21
CA LEU A 78 5.27 -6.97 -2.03
C LEU A 78 5.65 -5.65 -2.71
N TYR A 79 4.83 -5.22 -3.65
CA TYR A 79 4.94 -3.92 -4.31
C TYR A 79 3.79 -3.02 -3.87
N ILE A 80 4.10 -1.80 -3.47
CA ILE A 80 3.15 -0.79 -3.05
C ILE A 80 3.42 0.47 -3.87
N ARG A 81 2.38 1.01 -4.52
CA ARG A 81 2.40 2.32 -5.16
C ARG A 81 1.27 3.18 -4.62
N ILE A 82 1.63 4.31 -4.04
CA ILE A 82 0.70 5.29 -3.49
C ILE A 82 0.85 6.59 -4.26
N ILE A 83 -0.24 7.01 -4.88
CA ILE A 83 -0.46 8.32 -5.46
C ILE A 83 -1.32 9.11 -4.49
N TYR A 84 -0.82 10.26 -4.06
CA TYR A 84 -1.48 11.11 -3.09
C TYR A 84 -1.40 12.57 -3.51
N LYS A 85 -2.39 13.35 -3.08
CA LYS A 85 -2.33 14.81 -3.07
C LYS A 85 -2.37 15.28 -1.64
N PHE A 86 -1.62 16.32 -1.35
CA PHE A 86 -1.80 17.05 -0.10
C PHE A 86 -2.95 18.04 -0.30
N ASN A 87 -3.90 18.11 0.63
CA ASN A 87 -5.13 18.91 0.45
C ASN A 87 -4.87 20.39 0.13
N GLU A 88 -3.70 20.92 0.47
CA GLU A 88 -3.31 22.31 0.18
C GLU A 88 -2.57 22.50 -1.16
N THR A 89 -2.17 21.41 -1.83
CA THR A 89 -1.46 21.47 -3.11
C THR A 89 -2.13 20.58 -4.16
N PHE A 90 -2.54 21.17 -5.28
CA PHE A 90 -3.05 20.43 -6.45
C PHE A 90 -2.02 19.51 -7.14
N LYS A 91 -0.84 19.29 -6.53
CA LYS A 91 0.22 18.46 -7.10
C LYS A 91 0.07 17.02 -6.60
N GLU A 92 -0.14 16.11 -7.56
CA GLU A 92 -0.02 14.67 -7.33
C GLU A 92 1.45 14.30 -7.09
N LYS A 93 1.67 13.44 -6.11
CA LYS A 93 2.94 12.77 -5.87
C LYS A 93 2.73 11.28 -5.88
N THR A 94 3.74 10.56 -6.35
CA THR A 94 3.78 9.10 -6.37
C THR A 94 4.94 8.63 -5.51
N ILE A 95 4.69 7.63 -4.67
CA ILE A 95 5.73 6.86 -4.00
C ILE A 95 5.55 5.39 -4.34
N GLU A 96 6.66 4.71 -4.53
CA GLU A 96 6.72 3.28 -4.82
C GLU A 96 7.67 2.60 -3.85
N LYS A 97 7.26 1.45 -3.31
CA LYS A 97 8.05 0.66 -2.38
C LYS A 97 7.96 -0.81 -2.77
N LYS A 98 9.12 -1.44 -2.93
CA LYS A 98 9.28 -2.89 -3.11
C LYS A 98 9.85 -3.49 -1.85
N ILE A 99 9.22 -4.53 -1.33
CA ILE A 99 9.60 -5.19 -0.09
C ILE A 99 9.69 -6.69 -0.36
N ILE A 100 10.80 -7.30 0.04
CA ILE A 100 10.96 -8.76 -0.02
C ILE A 100 10.62 -9.33 1.35
N LEU A 101 9.48 -10.00 1.45
CA LEU A 101 9.05 -10.66 2.68
C LEU A 101 9.84 -11.96 2.88
N LYS A 102 10.40 -12.13 4.09
CA LYS A 102 11.14 -13.32 4.55
C LYS A 102 10.84 -13.60 6.03
N LEU A 103 9.55 -13.65 6.35
CA LEU A 103 9.00 -13.85 7.70
C LEU A 103 8.91 -15.32 8.10
#